data_AF-A0A5M8EQC4-F1
#
_entry.id   AF-A0A5M8EQC4-F1
#
_cell.length_a   1.000
_cell.length_b   1.000
_cell.length_c   1.000
_cell.angle_alpha   90.00
_cell.angle_beta   90.00
_cell.angle_gamma   90.00
#
_symmetry.space_group_name_H-M   'P 1'
#
loop_
_entity.id
_entity.type
_entity.pdbx_description
1 polymer ?
#
loop_
_entity_poly.entity_id
_entity_poly.type
_entity_poly.pdbx_seq_one_letter_code
_entity_poly.pdbx_strand_id
1 'polypeptide(L)'
;MFKRNVLAVSMTLAALCSAQAAMADINGGGATLPQKLYQTSGVLTAGFAPYIGVGSGNGKAAFLTNDYTKFVAGVSNKNVHWAGSDSKLSSTELSTYATNKQPTWGKLIQVPSVATSVAIPFRKSGANAVDLSVRELCGVFSGRITNWSGISGAGRTGPITVVYRSESSGTTELFTRFLNAKCAETGTFNITTTFGTSYTGGLPAGAVAATGSQGVMDALNDTSVAEGRITYMSPDFAASTLAGLDDATKVARVGKDVANGIQGVSPAPSNVSDAIAQVLPPNDPSAPLDVTNPDNWVPVFGKTGVAGVQPYPDSGYPILGFTNLIFSQCYADATQTSQVRAFFTKHFGDTNNNDDAITANRFVPLPANWKTAITDNFVTASSALSIGKTNVCNGIGRPL
;
A
#
# COMPACT_ATOMS: atom_id res chain seq x y z
N MET A 1 51.83 64.10 -28.11
CA MET A 1 51.70 63.73 -26.69
C MET A 1 50.75 62.54 -26.59
N PHE A 2 51.18 61.54 -25.83
CA PHE A 2 50.47 60.35 -25.32
C PHE A 2 49.92 59.27 -26.26
N LYS A 3 50.43 58.05 -25.99
CA LYS A 3 50.33 56.78 -26.69
C LYS A 3 48.99 56.09 -26.41
N ARG A 4 48.36 55.48 -27.42
CA ARG A 4 47.29 54.49 -27.24
C ARG A 4 47.93 53.10 -27.17
N ASN A 5 48.03 52.55 -25.97
CA ASN A 5 48.46 51.18 -25.75
C ASN A 5 47.31 50.22 -26.07
N VAL A 6 47.64 49.24 -26.90
CA VAL A 6 46.87 48.03 -27.18
C VAL A 6 46.88 47.14 -25.94
N LEU A 7 45.71 46.68 -25.50
CA LEU A 7 45.56 45.52 -24.63
C LEU A 7 44.45 44.65 -25.19
N ALA A 8 44.86 43.63 -25.95
CA ALA A 8 44.03 42.48 -26.26
C ALA A 8 43.99 41.60 -25.00
N VAL A 9 42.81 41.43 -24.41
CA VAL A 9 42.57 40.42 -23.38
C VAL A 9 41.67 39.37 -24.01
N SER A 10 42.29 38.27 -24.41
CA SER A 10 41.62 37.00 -24.69
C SER A 10 40.99 36.49 -23.40
N MET A 11 39.66 36.44 -23.34
CA MET A 11 38.94 35.58 -22.38
C MET A 11 38.40 34.36 -23.14
N THR A 12 39.19 33.28 -23.11
CA THR A 12 38.71 31.92 -23.35
C THR A 12 37.77 31.53 -22.22
N LEU A 13 36.47 31.73 -22.41
CA LEU A 13 35.46 31.16 -21.52
C LEU A 13 35.30 29.67 -21.90
N ALA A 14 36.05 28.82 -21.21
CA ALA A 14 35.77 27.39 -21.16
C ALA A 14 34.46 27.20 -20.38
N ALA A 15 33.33 27.33 -21.06
CA ALA A 15 32.06 26.79 -20.57
C ALA A 15 32.17 25.26 -20.62
N LEU A 16 32.68 24.66 -19.54
CA LEU A 16 32.29 23.29 -19.20
C LEU A 16 30.80 23.35 -18.84
N CYS A 17 29.94 23.35 -19.86
CA CYS A 17 28.63 22.76 -19.74
C CYS A 17 28.85 21.26 -19.51
N SER A 18 29.07 20.87 -18.26
CA SER A 18 28.63 19.54 -17.81
C SER A 18 27.11 19.55 -17.95
N ALA A 19 26.63 19.26 -19.17
CA ALA A 19 25.33 18.69 -19.37
C ALA A 19 25.33 17.39 -18.57
N GLN A 20 24.96 17.49 -17.29
CA GLN A 20 24.63 16.34 -16.48
C GLN A 20 23.43 15.75 -17.20
N ALA A 21 23.67 14.68 -17.97
CA ALA A 21 22.62 13.98 -18.68
C ALA A 21 21.49 13.77 -17.68
N ALA A 22 20.33 14.36 -17.95
CA ALA A 22 19.15 14.14 -17.14
C ALA A 22 18.94 12.62 -17.12
N MET A 23 19.23 11.99 -15.98
CA MET A 23 19.09 10.55 -15.86
C MET A 23 17.61 10.21 -16.09
N ALA A 24 17.33 9.15 -16.84
CA ALA A 24 15.97 8.66 -16.96
C ALA A 24 15.55 8.09 -15.59
N ASP A 25 14.83 8.90 -14.81
CA ASP A 25 14.40 8.52 -13.47
C ASP A 25 13.59 7.21 -13.48
N ILE A 26 13.78 6.40 -12.44
CA ILE A 26 12.92 5.25 -12.12
C ILE A 26 11.57 5.77 -11.66
N ASN A 27 10.59 5.68 -12.55
CA ASN A 27 9.22 6.07 -12.24
C ASN A 27 8.40 4.93 -11.63
N GLY A 28 7.70 5.24 -10.53
CA GLY A 28 6.70 4.36 -9.95
C GLY A 28 5.56 5.10 -9.25
N GLY A 29 4.50 4.36 -8.97
CA GLY A 29 3.23 4.88 -8.48
C GLY A 29 2.25 3.75 -8.17
N GLY A 30 1.01 4.10 -7.82
CA GLY A 30 -0.04 3.11 -7.54
C GLY A 30 -0.78 3.39 -6.24
N ALA A 31 -0.74 2.44 -5.31
CA ALA A 31 -1.43 2.50 -4.02
C ALA A 31 -1.28 3.86 -3.32
N THR A 32 -2.41 4.43 -2.90
CA THR A 32 -2.46 5.68 -2.13
C THR A 32 -2.31 5.44 -0.63
N LEU A 33 -2.49 4.20 -0.15
CA LEU A 33 -2.34 3.86 1.26
C LEU A 33 -0.94 4.19 1.78
N PRO A 34 0.16 3.78 1.12
CA PRO A 34 1.53 4.07 1.56
C PRO A 34 2.17 5.29 0.88
N GLN A 35 1.41 6.13 0.16
CA GLN A 35 2.02 7.14 -0.71
C GLN A 35 2.89 8.16 0.05
N LYS A 36 2.49 8.56 1.28
CA LYS A 36 3.25 9.51 2.10
C LYS A 36 4.55 8.90 2.61
N LEU A 37 4.57 7.59 2.90
CA LEU A 37 5.81 6.85 3.18
C LEU A 37 6.77 6.94 2.00
N TYR A 38 6.33 6.60 0.78
CA TYR A 38 7.21 6.67 -0.39
C TYR A 38 7.58 8.10 -0.81
N GLN A 39 6.80 9.09 -0.38
CA GLN A 39 7.09 10.52 -0.56
C GLN A 39 7.95 11.10 0.58
N THR A 40 8.22 10.34 1.64
CA THR A 40 9.12 10.76 2.72
C THR A 40 10.55 10.81 2.18
N SER A 41 11.24 11.94 2.42
CA SER A 41 12.60 12.16 1.92
C SER A 41 13.53 11.02 2.32
N GLY A 42 14.26 10.50 1.34
CA GLY A 42 15.23 9.43 1.52
C GLY A 42 14.64 8.02 1.57
N VAL A 43 13.32 7.81 1.66
CA VAL A 43 12.74 6.45 1.60
C VAL A 43 13.02 5.80 0.25
N LEU A 44 12.74 6.52 -0.84
CA LEU A 44 13.20 6.17 -2.18
C LEU A 44 14.65 6.64 -2.36
N THR A 45 15.50 5.79 -2.91
CA THR A 45 16.93 6.07 -3.09
C THR A 45 17.21 6.89 -4.35
N ALA A 46 18.45 7.33 -4.54
CA ALA A 46 18.86 8.10 -5.71
C ALA A 46 18.43 7.44 -7.03
N GLY A 47 17.93 8.26 -7.96
CA GLY A 47 17.43 7.82 -9.27
C GLY A 47 15.94 7.52 -9.33
N PHE A 48 15.24 7.47 -8.19
CA PHE A 48 13.77 7.33 -8.18
C PHE A 48 13.09 8.69 -8.35
N ALA A 49 12.15 8.77 -9.29
CA ALA A 49 11.22 9.89 -9.36
C ALA A 49 10.29 9.90 -8.13
N PRO A 50 9.71 11.05 -7.77
CA PRO A 50 8.67 11.11 -6.74
C PRO A 50 7.52 10.14 -7.02
N TYR A 51 7.08 9.41 -5.99
CA TYR A 51 6.00 8.44 -6.10
C TYR A 51 4.65 9.10 -6.41
N ILE A 52 3.89 8.48 -7.33
CA ILE A 52 2.59 9.00 -7.81
C ILE A 52 1.44 8.11 -7.32
N GLY A 53 0.65 8.63 -6.37
CA GLY A 53 -0.52 7.92 -5.82
C GLY A 53 -1.75 8.01 -6.74
N VAL A 54 -2.18 6.88 -7.29
CA VAL A 54 -3.31 6.78 -8.25
C VAL A 54 -4.28 5.63 -7.99
N GLY A 55 -4.07 4.89 -6.90
CA GLY A 55 -4.80 3.66 -6.57
C GLY A 55 -4.09 2.40 -7.08
N SER A 56 -4.24 1.32 -6.34
CA SER A 56 -3.50 0.07 -6.56
C SER A 56 -3.86 -0.57 -7.91
N GLY A 57 -5.11 -0.48 -8.37
CA GLY A 57 -5.50 -0.96 -9.70
C GLY A 57 -4.79 -0.24 -10.85
N ASN A 58 -4.71 1.10 -10.79
CA ASN A 58 -3.93 1.88 -11.76
C ASN A 58 -2.43 1.55 -11.66
N GLY A 59 -1.89 1.36 -10.45
CA GLY A 59 -0.50 0.94 -10.24
C GLY A 59 -0.17 -0.40 -10.91
N LYS A 60 -1.00 -1.41 -10.67
CA LYS A 60 -0.86 -2.72 -11.32
C LYS A 60 -0.94 -2.60 -12.83
N ALA A 61 -1.96 -1.89 -13.35
CA ALA A 61 -2.10 -1.68 -14.79
C ALA A 61 -0.85 -0.98 -15.38
N ALA A 62 -0.40 0.12 -14.77
CA ALA A 62 0.78 0.88 -15.20
C ALA A 62 2.00 -0.03 -15.35
N PHE A 63 2.29 -0.86 -14.34
CA PHE A 63 3.45 -1.76 -14.37
C PHE A 63 3.27 -2.89 -15.38
N LEU A 64 2.13 -3.58 -15.38
CA LEU A 64 1.91 -4.77 -16.21
C LEU A 64 1.87 -4.43 -17.70
N THR A 65 1.37 -3.25 -18.07
CA THR A 65 1.28 -2.81 -19.47
C THR A 65 2.37 -1.82 -19.87
N ASN A 66 3.18 -1.33 -18.93
CA ASN A 66 4.14 -0.23 -19.12
C ASN A 66 3.46 1.04 -19.66
N ASP A 67 2.33 1.41 -19.06
CA ASP A 67 1.51 2.55 -19.46
C ASP A 67 1.61 3.67 -18.40
N TYR A 68 2.46 4.66 -18.66
CA TYR A 68 2.66 5.79 -17.77
C TYR A 68 1.44 6.71 -17.66
N THR A 69 0.50 6.63 -18.61
CA THR A 69 -0.74 7.43 -18.55
C THR A 69 -1.61 7.08 -17.35
N LYS A 70 -1.41 5.88 -16.76
CA LYS A 70 -2.04 5.47 -15.50
C LYS A 70 -1.52 6.22 -14.28
N PHE A 71 -0.31 6.77 -14.35
CA PHE A 71 0.24 7.64 -13.31
C PHE A 71 -0.09 9.11 -13.60
N VAL A 72 0.16 9.57 -14.83
CA VAL A 72 -0.10 10.94 -15.24
C VAL A 72 -0.82 10.95 -16.57
N ALA A 73 -2.11 11.30 -16.55
CA ALA A 73 -2.94 11.33 -17.75
C ALA A 73 -2.31 12.21 -18.85
N GLY A 74 -2.27 11.70 -20.07
CA GLY A 74 -1.71 12.41 -21.23
C GLY A 74 -0.18 12.35 -21.38
N VAL A 75 0.55 11.79 -20.40
CA VAL A 75 2.01 11.65 -20.48
C VAL A 75 2.38 10.22 -20.91
N SER A 76 2.96 10.09 -22.10
CA SER A 76 3.33 8.79 -22.70
C SER A 76 4.81 8.67 -23.06
N ASN A 77 5.61 9.71 -22.79
CA ASN A 77 7.04 9.75 -23.09
C ASN A 77 7.94 9.21 -21.96
N LYS A 78 7.36 8.50 -20.98
CA LYS A 78 8.06 7.89 -19.85
C LYS A 78 7.65 6.43 -19.71
N ASN A 79 8.56 5.61 -19.21
CA ASN A 79 8.29 4.22 -18.86
C ASN A 79 7.98 4.04 -17.37
N VAL A 80 7.30 2.94 -17.06
CA VAL A 80 6.92 2.51 -15.71
C VAL A 80 7.87 1.41 -15.25
N HIS A 81 8.51 1.61 -14.11
CA HIS A 81 9.56 0.74 -13.61
C HIS A 81 9.08 -0.10 -12.43
N TRP A 82 8.20 0.45 -11.60
CA TRP A 82 7.65 -0.25 -10.44
C TRP A 82 6.28 0.28 -10.04
N ALA A 83 5.58 -0.47 -9.19
CA ALA A 83 4.33 -0.03 -8.60
C ALA A 83 4.23 -0.40 -7.12
N GLY A 84 3.58 0.45 -6.34
CA GLY A 84 3.05 0.11 -5.02
C GLY A 84 1.63 -0.44 -5.16
N SER A 85 1.31 -1.54 -4.49
CA SER A 85 -0.03 -2.14 -4.52
C SER A 85 -0.37 -2.92 -3.26
N ASP A 86 -1.42 -2.52 -2.56
CA ASP A 86 -2.07 -3.31 -1.50
C ASP A 86 -3.13 -4.29 -2.04
N SER A 87 -3.32 -4.32 -3.36
CA SER A 87 -4.07 -5.38 -4.06
C SER A 87 -3.09 -6.41 -4.61
N LYS A 88 -3.34 -7.69 -4.33
CA LYS A 88 -2.50 -8.77 -4.85
C LYS A 88 -2.64 -8.86 -6.38
N LEU A 89 -1.57 -9.21 -7.08
CA LEU A 89 -1.67 -9.63 -8.47
C LEU A 89 -2.54 -10.89 -8.56
N SER A 90 -3.56 -10.86 -9.39
CA SER A 90 -4.43 -12.01 -9.69
C SER A 90 -3.70 -13.05 -10.54
N SER A 91 -4.22 -14.27 -10.53
CA SER A 91 -3.71 -15.35 -11.39
C SER A 91 -3.70 -14.96 -12.88
N THR A 92 -4.72 -14.24 -13.35
CA THR A 92 -4.80 -13.73 -14.73
C THR A 92 -3.75 -12.66 -15.01
N GLU A 93 -3.51 -11.73 -14.08
CA GLU A 93 -2.46 -10.71 -14.24
C GLU A 93 -1.07 -11.37 -14.31
N LEU A 94 -0.80 -12.35 -13.43
CA LEU A 94 0.46 -13.09 -13.40
C LEU A 94 0.68 -13.90 -14.70
N SER A 95 -0.32 -14.67 -15.14
CA SER A 95 -0.19 -15.48 -16.36
C SER A 95 -0.05 -14.62 -17.61
N THR A 96 -0.81 -13.52 -17.70
CA THR A 96 -0.73 -12.58 -18.82
C THR A 96 0.66 -11.93 -18.90
N TYR A 97 1.24 -11.52 -17.76
CA TYR A 97 2.60 -10.97 -17.74
C TYR A 97 3.64 -12.03 -18.12
N ALA A 98 3.51 -13.25 -17.58
CA ALA A 98 4.42 -14.35 -17.86
C ALA A 98 4.44 -14.70 -19.36
N THR A 99 3.30 -14.67 -20.03
CA THR A 99 3.21 -14.91 -21.49
C THR A 99 3.72 -13.73 -22.31
N ASN A 100 3.28 -12.50 -21.99
CA ASN A 100 3.44 -11.37 -22.91
C ASN A 100 4.67 -10.50 -22.65
N LYS A 101 5.18 -10.47 -21.42
CA LYS A 101 6.22 -9.51 -20.98
C LYS A 101 7.48 -10.21 -20.48
N GLN A 102 7.34 -11.26 -19.68
CA GLN A 102 8.47 -11.96 -19.07
C GLN A 102 9.55 -12.42 -20.06
N PRO A 103 9.24 -12.91 -21.29
CA PRO A 103 10.28 -13.34 -22.23
C PRO A 103 11.28 -12.26 -22.64
N THR A 104 10.86 -10.99 -22.62
CA THR A 104 11.71 -9.85 -23.02
C THR A 104 12.04 -8.91 -21.86
N TRP A 105 11.26 -8.92 -20.77
CA TRP A 105 11.44 -8.03 -19.62
C TRP A 105 11.98 -8.72 -18.36
N GLY A 106 12.02 -10.05 -18.34
CA GLY A 106 12.34 -10.84 -17.16
C GLY A 106 11.13 -11.03 -16.23
N LYS A 107 11.28 -11.89 -15.22
CA LYS A 107 10.23 -12.15 -14.22
C LYS A 107 9.88 -10.84 -13.49
N LEU A 108 8.60 -10.65 -13.18
CA LEU A 108 8.23 -9.66 -12.17
C LEU A 108 8.54 -10.20 -10.77
N ILE A 109 8.74 -9.28 -9.85
CA ILE A 109 8.91 -9.50 -8.42
C ILE A 109 7.73 -8.82 -7.74
N GLN A 110 7.04 -9.53 -6.86
CA GLN A 110 6.02 -8.97 -5.98
C GLN A 110 6.43 -9.35 -4.55
N VAL A 111 6.63 -8.36 -3.68
CA VAL A 111 7.07 -8.55 -2.29
C VAL A 111 6.32 -7.60 -1.36
N PRO A 112 6.10 -7.94 -0.08
CA PRO A 112 5.50 -7.01 0.85
C PRO A 112 6.49 -5.86 1.09
N SER A 113 5.98 -4.66 1.27
CA SER A 113 6.74 -3.46 1.63
C SER A 113 6.72 -3.29 3.14
N VAL A 114 5.50 -3.17 3.67
CA VAL A 114 5.20 -2.93 5.08
C VAL A 114 3.86 -3.60 5.39
N ALA A 115 3.63 -3.90 6.66
CA ALA A 115 2.31 -4.26 7.13
C ALA A 115 1.53 -3.03 7.59
N THR A 116 0.21 -3.14 7.60
CA THR A 116 -0.70 -2.04 7.90
C THR A 116 -1.95 -2.55 8.58
N SER A 117 -2.51 -1.75 9.49
CA SER A 117 -3.91 -1.86 9.88
C SER A 117 -4.81 -1.23 8.80
N VAL A 118 -6.12 -1.48 8.89
CA VAL A 118 -7.14 -0.67 8.20
C VAL A 118 -7.98 0.04 9.25
N ALA A 119 -7.80 1.35 9.37
CA ALA A 119 -8.46 2.19 10.35
C ALA A 119 -9.91 2.51 9.97
N ILE A 120 -10.75 2.79 10.97
CA ILE A 120 -12.15 3.18 10.79
C ILE A 120 -12.37 4.63 11.30
N PRO A 121 -11.92 5.65 10.56
CA PRO A 121 -12.18 7.04 10.94
C PRO A 121 -13.62 7.44 10.65
N PHE A 122 -14.15 8.35 11.47
CA PHE A 122 -15.51 8.85 11.36
C PHE A 122 -15.60 10.33 11.75
N ARG A 123 -16.61 11.03 11.21
CA ARG A 123 -16.98 12.39 11.61
C ARG A 123 -18.34 12.37 12.31
N LYS A 124 -18.32 12.25 13.64
CA LYS A 124 -19.50 12.37 14.49
C LYS A 124 -19.09 12.82 15.90
N SER A 125 -19.45 14.04 16.26
CA SER A 125 -19.14 14.63 17.56
C SER A 125 -19.74 13.83 18.72
N GLY A 126 -19.03 13.79 19.85
CA GLY A 126 -19.43 13.09 21.06
C GLY A 126 -18.24 12.77 21.97
N ALA A 127 -18.44 12.83 23.29
CA ALA A 127 -17.37 12.59 24.27
C ALA A 127 -17.06 11.10 24.48
N ASN A 128 -18.03 10.21 24.24
CA ASN A 128 -17.84 8.78 24.40
C ASN A 128 -16.88 8.22 23.35
N ALA A 129 -16.09 7.21 23.72
CA ALA A 129 -15.36 6.40 22.77
C ALA A 129 -16.33 5.64 21.85
N VAL A 130 -16.07 5.63 20.55
CA VAL A 130 -16.71 4.72 19.61
C VAL A 130 -15.85 3.46 19.54
N ASP A 131 -16.43 2.35 19.98
CA ASP A 131 -15.82 1.04 19.97
C ASP A 131 -16.77 0.06 19.29
N LEU A 132 -16.37 -0.45 18.13
CA LEU A 132 -17.19 -1.32 17.29
C LEU A 132 -16.90 -2.77 17.62
N SER A 133 -17.95 -3.53 17.94
CA SER A 133 -17.86 -4.98 17.79
C SER A 133 -17.74 -5.30 16.29
N VAL A 134 -17.17 -6.47 15.98
CA VAL A 134 -17.08 -6.93 14.59
C VAL A 134 -18.47 -7.00 13.94
N ARG A 135 -19.51 -7.39 14.68
CA ARG A 135 -20.89 -7.44 14.20
C ARG A 135 -21.50 -6.06 13.93
N GLU A 136 -21.15 -5.05 14.73
CA GLU A 136 -21.58 -3.66 14.47
C GLU A 136 -20.86 -3.09 13.25
N LEU A 137 -19.55 -3.32 13.12
CA LEU A 137 -18.78 -2.95 11.92
C LEU A 137 -19.42 -3.54 10.65
N CYS A 138 -19.68 -4.85 10.64
CA CYS A 138 -20.35 -5.53 9.54
C CYS A 138 -21.72 -4.91 9.23
N GLY A 139 -22.51 -4.60 10.26
CA GLY A 139 -23.82 -3.98 10.11
C GLY A 139 -23.77 -2.57 9.53
N VAL A 140 -22.77 -1.76 9.90
CA VAL A 140 -22.57 -0.43 9.34
C VAL A 140 -22.26 -0.51 7.85
N PHE A 141 -21.29 -1.35 7.47
CA PHE A 141 -20.84 -1.44 6.08
C PHE A 141 -21.79 -2.26 5.18
N SER A 142 -22.69 -3.06 5.75
CA SER A 142 -23.79 -3.73 5.01
C SER A 142 -25.04 -2.87 4.87
N GLY A 143 -25.14 -1.78 5.63
CA GLY A 143 -26.33 -0.94 5.71
C GLY A 143 -27.42 -1.48 6.63
N ARG A 144 -27.18 -2.56 7.39
CA ARG A 144 -28.10 -3.04 8.44
C ARG A 144 -28.16 -2.06 9.63
N ILE A 145 -27.05 -1.39 9.95
CA ILE A 145 -26.98 -0.34 10.97
C ILE A 145 -26.81 0.99 10.23
N THR A 146 -27.90 1.75 10.13
CA THR A 146 -27.95 3.03 9.41
C THR A 146 -27.99 4.25 10.32
N ASN A 147 -28.00 4.06 11.64
CA ASN A 147 -28.08 5.13 12.62
C ASN A 147 -27.05 4.91 13.73
N TRP A 148 -26.39 5.98 14.17
CA TRP A 148 -25.40 5.96 15.24
C TRP A 148 -25.94 5.42 16.56
N SER A 149 -27.25 5.52 16.81
CA SER A 149 -27.89 4.91 17.98
C SER A 149 -27.86 3.39 17.96
N GLY A 150 -27.59 2.77 16.80
CA GLY A 150 -27.40 1.33 16.65
C GLY A 150 -26.00 0.83 17.03
N ILE A 151 -25.08 1.74 17.38
CA ILE A 151 -23.75 1.38 17.90
C ILE A 151 -23.77 1.51 19.42
N SER A 152 -23.69 0.38 20.11
CA SER A 152 -23.79 0.31 21.57
C SER A 152 -22.64 1.07 22.25
N GLY A 153 -22.98 1.93 23.23
CA GLY A 153 -22.01 2.72 23.99
C GLY A 153 -21.51 4.00 23.31
N ALA A 154 -21.82 4.19 22.01
CA ALA A 154 -21.29 5.33 21.24
C ALA A 154 -21.80 6.70 21.70
N GLY A 155 -22.93 6.77 22.43
CA GLY A 155 -23.51 8.03 22.92
C GLY A 155 -23.86 9.03 21.80
N ARG A 156 -24.18 8.51 20.60
CA ARG A 156 -24.42 9.28 19.37
C ARG A 156 -25.72 8.83 18.72
N THR A 157 -26.39 9.74 18.02
CA THR A 157 -27.63 9.48 17.28
C THR A 157 -27.60 10.12 15.89
N GLY A 158 -28.51 9.72 15.02
CA GLY A 158 -28.66 10.27 13.66
C GLY A 158 -28.03 9.36 12.60
N PRO A 159 -28.20 9.70 11.32
CA PRO A 159 -27.85 8.81 10.21
C PRO A 159 -26.33 8.54 10.14
N ILE A 160 -26.00 7.34 9.69
CA ILE A 160 -24.64 6.95 9.28
C ILE A 160 -24.57 7.04 7.77
N THR A 161 -23.51 7.68 7.27
CA THR A 161 -23.21 7.74 5.84
C THR A 161 -21.87 7.07 5.58
N VAL A 162 -21.85 5.97 4.84
CA VAL A 162 -20.60 5.29 4.47
C VAL A 162 -19.93 6.07 3.33
N VAL A 163 -18.67 6.45 3.51
CA VAL A 163 -17.81 6.92 2.43
C VAL A 163 -16.94 5.75 1.98
N TYR A 164 -16.73 5.60 0.67
CA TYR A 164 -15.96 4.48 0.12
C TYR A 164 -15.15 4.89 -1.11
N ARG A 165 -14.17 4.04 -1.48
CA ARG A 165 -13.31 4.23 -2.64
C ARG A 165 -14.05 3.96 -3.95
N SER A 166 -14.07 4.95 -4.83
CA SER A 166 -14.75 4.91 -6.14
C SER A 166 -14.11 3.98 -7.17
N GLU A 167 -12.81 3.77 -7.04
CA GLU A 167 -11.92 3.13 -8.00
C GLU A 167 -11.35 1.81 -7.45
N SER A 168 -10.58 1.10 -8.29
CA SER A 168 -9.87 -0.13 -7.87
C SER A 168 -8.76 0.18 -6.85
N SER A 169 -9.03 -0.20 -5.60
CA SER A 169 -8.28 0.18 -4.40
C SER A 169 -7.80 -1.06 -3.61
N GLY A 170 -6.52 -1.08 -3.26
CA GLY A 170 -5.95 -2.10 -2.38
C GLY A 170 -6.43 -2.00 -0.93
N THR A 171 -6.67 -0.79 -0.42
CA THR A 171 -7.31 -0.58 0.90
C THR A 171 -8.69 -1.24 0.95
N THR A 172 -9.41 -1.23 -0.17
CA THR A 172 -10.70 -1.93 -0.30
C THR A 172 -10.52 -3.44 -0.32
N GLU A 173 -9.48 -3.96 -0.98
CA GLU A 173 -9.20 -5.40 -0.95
C GLU A 173 -8.85 -5.87 0.47
N LEU A 174 -7.98 -5.16 1.18
CA LEU A 174 -7.65 -5.45 2.59
C LEU A 174 -8.89 -5.45 3.47
N PHE A 175 -9.74 -4.42 3.36
CA PHE A 175 -10.94 -4.31 4.17
C PHE A 175 -11.99 -5.37 3.83
N THR A 176 -12.23 -5.63 2.55
CA THR A 176 -13.23 -6.62 2.12
C THR A 176 -12.80 -8.06 2.37
N ARG A 177 -11.49 -8.35 2.45
CA ARG A 177 -11.00 -9.62 3.00
C ARG A 177 -11.45 -9.82 4.44
N PHE A 178 -11.40 -8.79 5.27
CA PHE A 178 -11.87 -8.85 6.66
C PHE A 178 -13.37 -9.05 6.72
N LEU A 179 -14.14 -8.25 5.97
CA LEU A 179 -15.59 -8.37 5.93
C LEU A 179 -16.03 -9.75 5.41
N ASN A 180 -15.41 -10.26 4.34
CA ASN A 180 -15.67 -11.60 3.83
C ASN A 180 -15.43 -12.68 4.89
N ALA A 181 -14.38 -12.51 5.68
CA ALA A 181 -13.98 -13.49 6.68
C ALA A 181 -14.86 -13.50 7.92
N LYS A 182 -15.31 -12.33 8.37
CA LYS A 182 -15.92 -12.15 9.70
C LYS A 182 -17.40 -11.77 9.67
N CYS A 183 -17.91 -11.22 8.58
CA CYS A 183 -19.30 -10.76 8.53
C CYS A 183 -20.28 -11.87 8.18
N ALA A 184 -21.23 -12.09 9.09
CA ALA A 184 -22.43 -12.90 8.86
C ALA A 184 -23.63 -11.95 8.72
N GLU A 185 -23.87 -11.50 7.49
CA GLU A 185 -25.01 -10.67 7.11
C GLU A 185 -25.98 -11.48 6.23
N THR A 186 -27.10 -10.88 5.81
CA THR A 186 -28.06 -11.56 4.91
C THR A 186 -27.48 -11.79 3.51
N GLY A 187 -26.51 -10.96 3.11
CA GLY A 187 -25.68 -11.15 1.92
C GLY A 187 -24.22 -11.45 2.27
N THR A 188 -23.40 -11.56 1.25
CA THR A 188 -21.96 -11.83 1.38
C THR A 188 -21.16 -10.60 0.97
N PHE A 189 -20.09 -10.29 1.69
CA PHE A 189 -19.04 -9.39 1.21
C PHE A 189 -18.04 -10.18 0.37
N ASN A 190 -17.95 -9.87 -0.91
CA ASN A 190 -16.94 -10.42 -1.81
C ASN A 190 -15.60 -9.69 -1.62
N ILE A 191 -14.51 -10.44 -1.72
CA ILE A 191 -13.16 -9.87 -1.77
C ILE A 191 -12.99 -9.16 -3.11
N THR A 192 -12.79 -7.85 -3.10
CA THR A 192 -12.72 -7.03 -4.32
C THR A 192 -11.91 -5.77 -4.08
N THR A 193 -11.44 -5.16 -5.17
CA THR A 193 -10.84 -3.83 -5.14
C THR A 193 -11.87 -2.70 -5.31
N THR A 194 -13.13 -3.03 -5.62
CA THR A 194 -14.21 -2.07 -5.88
C THR A 194 -15.34 -2.24 -4.86
N PHE A 195 -15.41 -1.35 -3.87
CA PHE A 195 -16.28 -1.57 -2.71
C PHE A 195 -17.78 -1.57 -3.07
N GLY A 196 -18.15 -0.79 -4.09
CA GLY A 196 -19.54 -0.70 -4.58
C GLY A 196 -20.15 -2.03 -5.03
N THR A 197 -19.34 -3.04 -5.30
CA THR A 197 -19.78 -4.40 -5.67
C THR A 197 -19.40 -5.47 -4.65
N SER A 198 -18.83 -5.07 -3.50
CA SER A 198 -18.41 -6.04 -2.48
C SER A 198 -19.60 -6.73 -1.84
N TYR A 199 -20.55 -5.99 -1.27
CA TYR A 199 -21.72 -6.58 -0.63
C TYR A 199 -22.79 -6.97 -1.65
N THR A 200 -23.24 -8.23 -1.63
CA THR A 200 -24.28 -8.71 -2.56
C THR A 200 -25.64 -8.04 -2.32
N GLY A 201 -25.87 -7.44 -1.15
CA GLY A 201 -27.08 -6.65 -0.85
C GLY A 201 -27.04 -5.21 -1.37
N GLY A 202 -25.97 -4.81 -2.06
CA GLY A 202 -25.77 -3.44 -2.54
C GLY A 202 -25.16 -2.50 -1.52
N LEU A 203 -24.94 -1.24 -1.92
CA LEU A 203 -24.38 -0.22 -1.04
C LEU A 203 -25.41 0.26 -0.01
N PRO A 204 -24.98 0.66 1.21
CA PRO A 204 -25.83 1.39 2.14
C PRO A 204 -26.44 2.63 1.47
N ALA A 205 -27.71 2.91 1.76
CA ALA A 205 -28.41 4.06 1.21
C ALA A 205 -27.65 5.37 1.52
N GLY A 206 -27.46 6.22 0.50
CA GLY A 206 -26.74 7.48 0.64
C GLY A 206 -25.22 7.36 0.75
N ALA A 207 -24.63 6.19 0.49
CA ALA A 207 -23.18 6.02 0.47
C ALA A 207 -22.51 6.97 -0.55
N VAL A 208 -21.33 7.49 -0.18
CA VAL A 208 -20.60 8.50 -0.95
C VAL A 208 -19.31 7.90 -1.49
N ALA A 209 -19.15 7.91 -2.81
CA ALA A 209 -17.90 7.52 -3.46
C ALA A 209 -16.91 8.69 -3.48
N ALA A 210 -15.64 8.42 -3.23
CA ALA A 210 -14.55 9.38 -3.45
C ALA A 210 -13.28 8.65 -3.91
N THR A 211 -12.37 9.38 -4.55
CA THR A 211 -11.17 8.82 -5.18
C THR A 211 -9.92 9.04 -4.33
N GLY A 212 -9.11 7.99 -4.17
CA GLY A 212 -7.87 8.03 -3.39
C GLY A 212 -8.09 8.13 -1.88
N SER A 213 -7.02 7.91 -1.10
CA SER A 213 -7.07 8.02 0.37
C SER A 213 -7.45 9.43 0.82
N GLN A 214 -6.82 10.45 0.22
CA GLN A 214 -7.06 11.85 0.58
C GLN A 214 -8.48 12.29 0.21
N GLY A 215 -8.97 12.00 -1.00
CA GLY A 215 -10.32 12.41 -1.41
C GLY A 215 -11.42 11.77 -0.55
N VAL A 216 -11.22 10.54 -0.06
CA VAL A 216 -12.12 9.93 0.92
C VAL A 216 -12.05 10.63 2.28
N MET A 217 -10.86 11.04 2.76
CA MET A 217 -10.75 11.82 4.00
C MET A 217 -11.32 13.24 3.85
N ASP A 218 -11.20 13.86 2.69
CA ASP A 218 -11.81 15.16 2.40
C ASP A 218 -13.34 15.03 2.42
N ALA A 219 -13.90 13.99 1.79
CA ALA A 219 -15.31 13.68 1.88
C ALA A 219 -15.74 13.35 3.32
N LEU A 220 -14.94 12.63 4.11
CA LEU A 220 -15.24 12.36 5.51
C LEU A 220 -15.33 13.66 6.34
N ASN A 221 -14.39 14.58 6.11
CA ASN A 221 -14.20 15.80 6.89
C ASN A 221 -14.97 17.02 6.37
N ASP A 222 -15.63 16.90 5.22
CA ASP A 222 -16.44 17.96 4.62
C ASP A 222 -17.50 18.46 5.60
N THR A 223 -17.32 19.71 6.04
CA THR A 223 -18.18 20.40 7.01
C THR A 223 -19.39 21.07 6.37
N SER A 224 -19.51 21.06 5.04
CA SER A 224 -20.68 21.58 4.32
C SER A 224 -21.89 20.64 4.40
N VAL A 225 -21.65 19.38 4.76
CA VAL A 225 -22.71 18.39 5.01
C VAL A 225 -22.87 18.07 6.51
N ALA A 226 -24.01 17.50 6.87
CA ALA A 226 -24.28 17.01 8.21
C ALA A 226 -23.25 15.96 8.66
N GLU A 227 -22.96 15.93 9.96
CA GLU A 227 -22.12 14.88 10.56
C GLU A 227 -22.77 13.50 10.44
N GLY A 228 -21.93 12.47 10.45
CA GLY A 228 -22.35 11.08 10.44
C GLY A 228 -21.58 10.18 9.46
N ARG A 229 -20.58 10.73 8.77
CA ARG A 229 -19.76 9.98 7.81
C ARG A 229 -18.80 9.01 8.53
N ILE A 230 -18.58 7.84 7.95
CA ILE A 230 -17.64 6.79 8.41
C ILE A 230 -17.01 6.10 7.19
N THR A 231 -15.76 5.67 7.29
CA THR A 231 -15.04 4.98 6.19
C THR A 231 -14.04 3.96 6.73
N TYR A 232 -13.45 3.16 5.83
CA TYR A 232 -12.21 2.41 6.05
C TYR A 232 -11.04 3.18 5.42
N MET A 233 -9.85 3.16 6.03
CA MET A 233 -8.75 4.05 5.64
C MET A 233 -7.35 3.52 5.98
N SER A 234 -6.35 4.00 5.25
CA SER A 234 -4.93 3.92 5.64
C SER A 234 -4.71 4.57 7.01
N PRO A 235 -3.96 3.95 7.95
CA PRO A 235 -3.68 4.56 9.25
C PRO A 235 -2.95 5.91 9.10
N ASP A 236 -2.15 6.08 8.04
CA ASP A 236 -1.41 7.32 7.73
C ASP A 236 -2.29 8.49 7.26
N PHE A 237 -3.53 8.20 6.86
CA PHE A 237 -4.52 9.20 6.45
C PHE A 237 -5.64 9.36 7.47
N ALA A 238 -5.94 8.33 8.26
CA ALA A 238 -7.05 8.31 9.20
C ALA A 238 -6.90 9.33 10.34
N ALA A 239 -5.67 9.71 10.68
CA ALA A 239 -5.38 10.74 11.67
C ALA A 239 -4.15 11.58 11.27
N SER A 240 -4.13 12.84 11.70
CA SER A 240 -3.00 13.75 11.43
C SER A 240 -1.73 13.40 12.21
N THR A 241 -1.86 12.68 13.33
CA THR A 241 -0.74 12.21 14.18
C THR A 241 -0.89 10.72 14.49
N LEU A 242 0.18 10.07 14.96
CA LEU A 242 0.10 8.67 15.41
C LEU A 242 -0.87 8.52 16.60
N ALA A 243 -0.73 9.37 17.63
CA ALA A 243 -1.62 9.38 18.80
C ALA A 243 -3.09 9.67 18.43
N GLY A 244 -3.35 10.35 17.32
CA GLY A 244 -4.70 10.58 16.82
C GLY A 244 -5.43 9.30 16.39
N LEU A 245 -4.71 8.20 16.14
CA LEU A 245 -5.33 6.89 15.92
C LEU A 245 -5.95 6.31 17.20
N ASP A 246 -5.48 6.74 18.38
CA ASP A 246 -6.00 6.30 19.68
C ASP A 246 -7.18 7.15 20.17
N ASP A 247 -7.48 8.27 19.49
CA ASP A 247 -8.64 9.10 19.78
C ASP A 247 -9.93 8.43 19.29
N ALA A 248 -10.53 7.62 20.17
CA ALA A 248 -11.77 6.90 19.92
C ALA A 248 -12.99 7.81 19.68
N THR A 249 -12.86 9.14 19.79
CA THR A 249 -13.90 10.08 19.38
C THR A 249 -13.88 10.40 17.88
N LYS A 250 -12.81 9.99 17.16
CA LYS A 250 -12.60 10.23 15.73
C LYS A 250 -12.20 8.98 14.94
N VAL A 251 -11.49 8.04 15.55
CA VAL A 251 -11.08 6.78 14.94
C VAL A 251 -11.61 5.64 15.79
N ALA A 252 -12.52 4.84 15.26
CA ALA A 252 -13.19 3.82 16.06
C ALA A 252 -12.20 2.74 16.51
N ARG A 253 -12.32 2.32 17.76
CA ARG A 253 -11.78 1.04 18.21
C ARG A 253 -12.57 -0.09 17.56
N VAL A 254 -11.93 -1.24 17.39
CA VAL A 254 -12.59 -2.44 16.85
C VAL A 254 -12.20 -3.65 17.70
N GLY A 255 -13.18 -4.53 17.94
CA GLY A 255 -12.98 -5.76 18.71
C GLY A 255 -13.81 -5.85 19.99
N LYS A 256 -14.71 -4.90 20.23
CA LYS A 256 -15.61 -4.92 21.40
C LYS A 256 -16.37 -6.25 21.50
N ASP A 257 -16.36 -6.83 22.69
CA ASP A 257 -17.22 -7.93 23.09
C ASP A 257 -17.83 -7.62 24.46
N VAL A 258 -19.08 -7.15 24.43
CA VAL A 258 -19.83 -6.76 25.63
C VAL A 258 -20.11 -7.97 26.52
N ALA A 259 -20.32 -9.16 25.95
CA ALA A 259 -20.67 -10.34 26.72
C ALA A 259 -19.50 -10.81 27.59
N ASN A 260 -18.27 -10.64 27.09
CA ASN A 260 -17.04 -11.03 27.77
C ASN A 260 -16.30 -9.85 28.43
N GLY A 261 -16.87 -8.64 28.41
CA GLY A 261 -16.26 -7.45 29.00
C GLY A 261 -14.99 -6.96 28.30
N ILE A 262 -14.79 -7.32 27.02
CA ILE A 262 -13.61 -6.96 26.24
C ILE A 262 -13.87 -5.64 25.50
N GLN A 263 -12.94 -4.70 25.65
CA GLN A 263 -12.90 -3.49 24.82
C GLN A 263 -12.11 -3.76 23.55
N GLY A 264 -12.55 -3.17 22.44
CA GLY A 264 -11.73 -3.10 21.24
C GLY A 264 -10.52 -2.20 21.46
N VAL A 265 -9.59 -2.26 20.52
CA VAL A 265 -8.37 -1.44 20.52
C VAL A 265 -8.30 -0.56 19.28
N SER A 266 -7.39 0.42 19.28
CA SER A 266 -7.19 1.34 18.16
C SER A 266 -6.45 0.67 16.99
N PRO A 267 -6.51 1.23 15.77
CA PRO A 267 -5.74 0.75 14.62
C PRO A 267 -4.25 1.14 14.68
N ALA A 268 -3.71 1.52 15.84
CA ALA A 268 -2.30 1.85 15.98
C ALA A 268 -1.40 0.67 15.57
N PRO A 269 -0.22 0.91 14.97
CA PRO A 269 0.69 -0.15 14.51
C PRO A 269 1.07 -1.17 15.60
N SER A 270 1.21 -0.72 16.85
CA SER A 270 1.52 -1.58 18.00
C SER A 270 0.44 -2.61 18.29
N ASN A 271 -0.81 -2.38 17.88
CA ASN A 271 -1.91 -3.31 18.09
C ASN A 271 -2.02 -4.37 16.99
N VAL A 272 -1.20 -4.30 15.93
CA VAL A 272 -1.16 -5.31 14.86
C VAL A 272 0.22 -5.97 14.71
N SER A 273 1.28 -5.38 15.27
CA SER A 273 2.66 -5.84 15.08
C SER A 273 2.91 -7.29 15.50
N ASP A 274 2.30 -7.74 16.61
CA ASP A 274 2.49 -9.10 17.12
C ASP A 274 1.90 -10.14 16.17
N ALA A 275 0.72 -9.85 15.58
CA ALA A 275 0.12 -10.72 14.57
C ALA A 275 0.95 -10.76 13.28
N ILE A 276 1.54 -9.63 12.88
CA ILE A 276 2.43 -9.56 11.72
C ILE A 276 3.72 -10.35 11.96
N ALA A 277 4.29 -10.31 13.16
CA ALA A 277 5.50 -11.05 13.51
C ALA A 277 5.35 -12.58 13.42
N GLN A 278 4.12 -13.10 13.48
CA GLN A 278 3.83 -14.53 13.35
C GLN A 278 3.70 -15.00 11.90
N VAL A 279 3.62 -14.09 10.93
CA VAL A 279 3.50 -14.46 9.51
C VAL A 279 4.87 -14.91 9.00
N LEU A 280 4.95 -16.11 8.42
CA LEU A 280 6.20 -16.70 7.93
C LEU A 280 6.49 -16.32 6.46
N PRO A 281 7.76 -16.03 6.10
CA PRO A 281 8.15 -15.82 4.70
C PRO A 281 8.11 -17.12 3.87
N PRO A 282 8.06 -17.03 2.52
CA PRO A 282 7.92 -18.21 1.66
C PRO A 282 9.07 -19.23 1.76
N ASN A 283 10.27 -18.79 2.13
CA ASN A 283 11.44 -19.66 2.29
C ASN A 283 11.65 -20.13 3.74
N ASP A 284 10.65 -19.96 4.62
CA ASP A 284 10.73 -20.45 5.99
C ASP A 284 10.83 -22.00 6.00
N PRO A 285 11.84 -22.59 6.66
CA PRO A 285 12.04 -24.04 6.66
C PRO A 285 10.89 -24.83 7.29
N SER A 286 10.10 -24.22 8.16
CA SER A 286 8.97 -24.89 8.84
C SER A 286 7.73 -25.03 7.93
N ALA A 287 7.61 -24.19 6.91
CA ALA A 287 6.48 -24.17 5.99
C ALA A 287 6.89 -23.62 4.60
N PRO A 288 7.79 -24.33 3.87
CA PRO A 288 8.35 -23.80 2.64
C PRO A 288 7.30 -23.72 1.51
N LEU A 289 7.34 -22.60 0.79
CA LEU A 289 6.56 -22.33 -0.41
C LEU A 289 7.50 -22.07 -1.60
N ASP A 290 6.97 -22.16 -2.82
CA ASP A 290 7.73 -21.86 -4.03
C ASP A 290 8.05 -20.36 -4.11
N VAL A 291 9.31 -20.00 -3.85
CA VAL A 291 9.84 -18.63 -3.93
C VAL A 291 9.85 -18.05 -5.35
N THR A 292 9.70 -18.88 -6.39
CA THR A 292 9.66 -18.42 -7.79
C THR A 292 8.27 -17.94 -8.23
N ASN A 293 7.24 -18.21 -7.41
CA ASN A 293 5.88 -17.76 -7.61
C ASN A 293 5.62 -16.43 -6.87
N PRO A 294 5.40 -15.30 -7.56
CA PRO A 294 5.14 -14.00 -6.93
C PRO A 294 3.88 -13.97 -6.05
N ASP A 295 2.96 -14.92 -6.20
CA ASP A 295 1.76 -15.03 -5.37
C ASP A 295 2.10 -15.43 -3.92
N ASN A 296 3.13 -16.27 -3.73
CA ASN A 296 3.50 -16.78 -2.41
C ASN A 296 4.13 -15.70 -1.51
N TRP A 297 4.70 -14.66 -2.11
CA TRP A 297 5.35 -13.56 -1.39
C TRP A 297 4.39 -12.57 -0.73
N VAL A 298 3.09 -12.60 -1.05
CA VAL A 298 2.11 -11.68 -0.46
C VAL A 298 1.14 -12.48 0.42
N PRO A 299 1.41 -12.58 1.74
CA PRO A 299 0.47 -13.18 2.68
C PRO A 299 -0.83 -12.39 2.70
N VAL A 300 -1.94 -13.11 2.83
CA VAL A 300 -3.27 -12.52 2.96
C VAL A 300 -3.96 -13.08 4.18
N PHE A 301 -4.77 -12.24 4.84
CA PHE A 301 -5.60 -12.66 5.96
C PHE A 301 -7.03 -13.01 5.50
N GLY A 302 -7.68 -13.93 6.22
CA GLY A 302 -9.02 -14.40 5.88
C GLY A 302 -9.62 -15.35 6.91
N LYS A 303 -10.52 -16.24 6.44
CA LYS A 303 -11.21 -17.21 7.28
C LYS A 303 -10.23 -18.26 7.81
N THR A 304 -10.41 -18.63 9.08
CA THR A 304 -9.69 -19.74 9.71
C THR A 304 -9.92 -21.05 8.95
N GLY A 305 -8.86 -21.85 8.78
CA GLY A 305 -8.93 -23.13 8.11
C GLY A 305 -8.85 -23.08 6.57
N VAL A 306 -8.65 -21.90 5.97
CA VAL A 306 -8.39 -21.78 4.53
C VAL A 306 -6.89 -21.89 4.26
N ALA A 307 -6.49 -22.87 3.45
CA ALA A 307 -5.08 -23.08 3.10
C ALA A 307 -4.48 -21.86 2.40
N GLY A 308 -3.24 -21.50 2.75
CA GLY A 308 -2.52 -20.36 2.18
C GLY A 308 -3.02 -18.99 2.65
N VAL A 309 -3.94 -18.95 3.62
CA VAL A 309 -4.52 -17.73 4.18
C VAL A 309 -4.28 -17.70 5.67
N GLN A 310 -3.78 -16.57 6.18
CA GLN A 310 -3.57 -16.37 7.61
C GLN A 310 -4.93 -16.07 8.28
N PRO A 311 -5.27 -16.72 9.40
CA PRO A 311 -6.44 -16.30 10.16
C PRO A 311 -6.22 -14.88 10.69
N TYR A 312 -7.26 -14.04 10.67
CA TYR A 312 -7.22 -12.77 11.41
C TYR A 312 -6.99 -13.03 12.90
N PRO A 313 -6.20 -12.19 13.59
CA PRO A 313 -5.79 -12.42 14.97
C PRO A 313 -6.98 -12.30 15.93
N ASP A 314 -6.94 -13.09 17.00
CA ASP A 314 -7.93 -13.06 18.08
C ASP A 314 -7.58 -12.05 19.19
N SER A 315 -6.38 -11.47 19.15
CA SER A 315 -5.91 -10.40 20.04
C SER A 315 -5.38 -9.22 19.25
N GLY A 316 -5.34 -8.04 19.88
CA GLY A 316 -4.96 -6.80 19.22
C GLY A 316 -6.06 -6.28 18.27
N TYR A 317 -5.65 -5.45 17.31
CA TYR A 317 -6.56 -4.86 16.34
C TYR A 317 -6.82 -5.84 15.18
N PRO A 318 -8.09 -6.10 14.81
CA PRO A 318 -8.41 -7.27 14.00
C PRO A 318 -8.30 -7.06 12.48
N ILE A 319 -8.14 -5.82 12.00
CA ILE A 319 -8.15 -5.52 10.55
C ILE A 319 -6.76 -5.09 10.10
N LEU A 320 -6.05 -5.99 9.43
CA LEU A 320 -4.65 -5.82 9.03
C LEU A 320 -4.31 -6.56 7.73
N GLY A 321 -3.16 -6.22 7.15
CA GLY A 321 -2.58 -6.91 6.01
C GLY A 321 -1.28 -6.27 5.56
N PHE A 322 -0.89 -6.52 4.31
CA PHE A 322 0.35 -6.02 3.72
C PHE A 322 0.07 -5.11 2.52
N THR A 323 0.87 -4.06 2.37
CA THR A 323 1.00 -3.33 1.11
C THR A 323 2.31 -3.72 0.45
N ASN A 324 2.32 -3.82 -0.88
CA ASN A 324 3.32 -4.56 -1.63
C ASN A 324 4.01 -3.69 -2.68
N LEU A 325 5.18 -4.15 -3.11
CA LEU A 325 5.98 -3.58 -4.18
C LEU A 325 6.00 -4.56 -5.35
N ILE A 326 5.86 -4.03 -6.56
CA ILE A 326 5.95 -4.77 -7.81
C ILE A 326 7.08 -4.17 -8.65
N PHE A 327 8.10 -4.98 -8.94
CA PHE A 327 9.30 -4.58 -9.69
C PHE A 327 9.61 -5.59 -10.80
N SER A 328 10.49 -5.23 -11.72
CA SER A 328 11.14 -6.21 -12.60
C SER A 328 12.37 -6.83 -11.95
N GLN A 329 12.64 -8.10 -12.27
CA GLN A 329 13.96 -8.69 -12.05
C GLN A 329 15.02 -8.08 -12.98
N CYS A 330 14.64 -7.71 -14.20
CA CYS A 330 15.58 -7.24 -15.23
C CYS A 330 15.17 -5.86 -15.76
N TYR A 331 16.14 -4.95 -15.86
CA TYR A 331 16.03 -3.67 -16.55
C TYR A 331 17.10 -3.63 -17.63
N ALA A 332 16.75 -3.13 -18.82
CA ALA A 332 17.69 -3.06 -19.93
C ALA A 332 18.87 -2.12 -19.62
N ASP A 333 18.61 -1.08 -18.83
CA ASP A 333 19.61 -0.13 -18.36
C ASP A 333 20.30 -0.61 -17.07
N ALA A 334 21.63 -0.61 -17.09
CA ALA A 334 22.44 -1.05 -15.94
C ALA A 334 22.38 -0.07 -14.77
N THR A 335 22.18 1.23 -15.03
CA THR A 335 22.05 2.25 -13.99
C THR A 335 20.74 2.07 -13.23
N GLN A 336 19.62 1.89 -13.95
CA GLN A 336 18.32 1.59 -13.35
C GLN A 336 18.37 0.28 -12.55
N THR A 337 19.03 -0.76 -13.08
CA THR A 337 19.26 -2.02 -12.34
C THR A 337 19.95 -1.76 -11.00
N SER A 338 21.06 -1.00 -11.00
CA SER A 338 21.79 -0.68 -9.76
C SER A 338 20.99 0.19 -8.79
N GLN A 339 20.21 1.16 -9.30
CA GLN A 339 19.35 2.00 -8.47
C GLN A 339 18.22 1.20 -7.80
N VAL A 340 17.57 0.27 -8.52
CA VAL A 340 16.56 -0.62 -7.93
C VAL A 340 17.19 -1.54 -6.87
N ARG A 341 18.38 -2.10 -7.14
CA ARG A 341 19.09 -2.92 -6.15
C ARG A 341 19.41 -2.11 -4.89
N ALA A 342 19.88 -0.87 -5.04
CA ALA A 342 20.15 0.02 -3.91
C ALA A 342 18.89 0.31 -3.08
N PHE A 343 17.73 0.49 -3.73
CA PHE A 343 16.46 0.63 -3.03
C PHE A 343 16.10 -0.63 -2.23
N PHE A 344 16.22 -1.83 -2.82
CA PHE A 344 15.97 -3.09 -2.10
C PHE A 344 16.93 -3.29 -0.93
N THR A 345 18.23 -3.02 -1.12
CA THR A 345 19.23 -3.09 -0.05
C THR A 345 18.91 -2.14 1.09
N LYS A 346 18.39 -0.95 0.80
CA LYS A 346 17.94 -0.01 1.84
C LYS A 346 16.64 -0.48 2.50
N HIS A 347 15.59 -0.72 1.73
CA HIS A 347 14.25 -0.96 2.28
C HIS A 347 14.17 -2.28 3.05
N PHE A 348 14.90 -3.30 2.62
CA PHE A 348 14.93 -4.64 3.23
C PHE A 348 16.25 -4.94 3.94
N GLY A 349 17.13 -3.96 4.13
CA GLY A 349 18.39 -4.17 4.84
C GLY A 349 18.22 -4.27 6.36
N ASP A 350 19.15 -4.97 7.01
CA ASP A 350 19.17 -5.09 8.48
C ASP A 350 19.58 -3.79 9.17
N THR A 351 20.41 -2.97 8.50
CA THR A 351 20.90 -1.67 9.01
C THR A 351 20.71 -0.57 7.96
N ASN A 352 20.65 0.69 8.40
CA ASN A 352 20.44 1.86 7.54
C ASN A 352 19.20 1.73 6.63
N ASN A 353 18.11 1.22 7.18
CA ASN A 353 16.88 0.92 6.46
C ASN A 353 15.80 2.02 6.61
N ASN A 354 14.56 1.70 6.25
CA ASN A 354 13.44 2.65 6.25
C ASN A 354 12.51 2.51 7.47
N ASP A 355 12.84 1.71 8.50
CA ASP A 355 11.91 1.34 9.59
C ASP A 355 11.39 2.53 10.41
N ASP A 356 12.24 3.52 10.66
CA ASP A 356 11.84 4.74 11.37
C ASP A 356 10.80 5.52 10.56
N ALA A 357 11.02 5.65 9.24
CA ALA A 357 10.07 6.30 8.34
C ALA A 357 8.77 5.49 8.21
N ILE A 358 8.85 4.16 8.19
CA ILE A 358 7.70 3.25 8.17
C ILE A 358 6.84 3.47 9.43
N THR A 359 7.47 3.49 10.60
CA THR A 359 6.78 3.70 11.88
C THR A 359 6.21 5.12 11.98
N ALA A 360 6.95 6.13 11.54
CA ALA A 360 6.49 7.52 11.52
C ALA A 360 5.26 7.74 10.61
N ASN A 361 5.12 6.93 9.56
CA ASN A 361 3.94 6.91 8.69
C ASN A 361 2.89 5.88 9.15
N ARG A 362 2.95 5.42 10.41
CA ARG A 362 1.93 4.58 11.07
C ARG A 362 1.75 3.21 10.39
N PHE A 363 2.84 2.64 9.90
CA PHE A 363 2.89 1.27 9.39
C PHE A 363 3.76 0.39 10.31
N VAL A 364 3.72 -0.92 10.07
CA VAL A 364 4.56 -1.90 10.77
C VAL A 364 5.71 -2.32 9.86
N PRO A 365 6.98 -2.15 10.29
CA PRO A 365 8.13 -2.71 9.60
C PRO A 365 8.02 -4.22 9.42
N LEU A 366 8.56 -4.74 8.31
CA LEU A 366 8.63 -6.19 8.14
C LEU A 366 9.56 -6.81 9.19
N PRO A 367 9.20 -7.99 9.73
CA PRO A 367 10.09 -8.75 10.61
C PRO A 367 11.44 -9.05 9.95
N ALA A 368 12.49 -9.24 10.76
CA ALA A 368 13.85 -9.45 10.27
C ALA A 368 13.96 -10.68 9.33
N ASN A 369 13.30 -11.80 9.67
CA ASN A 369 13.26 -12.99 8.82
C ASN A 369 12.64 -12.73 7.45
N TRP A 370 11.63 -11.85 7.35
CA TRP A 370 11.07 -11.42 6.08
C TRP A 370 12.05 -10.59 5.25
N LYS A 371 12.75 -9.67 5.89
CA LYS A 371 13.77 -8.85 5.23
C LYS A 371 14.89 -9.72 4.67
N THR A 372 15.44 -10.61 5.49
CA THR A 372 16.46 -11.60 5.08
C THR A 372 15.97 -12.46 3.91
N ALA A 373 14.74 -12.97 3.99
CA ALA A 373 14.14 -13.75 2.90
C ALA A 373 14.11 -13.00 1.57
N ILE A 374 13.67 -11.73 1.60
CA ILE A 374 13.60 -10.86 0.42
C ILE A 374 15.01 -10.57 -0.11
N THR A 375 15.97 -10.22 0.75
CA THR A 375 17.34 -9.92 0.32
C THR A 375 18.04 -11.15 -0.25
N ASP A 376 17.87 -12.32 0.35
CA ASP A 376 18.48 -13.58 -0.11
C ASP A 376 18.00 -13.96 -1.50
N ASN A 377 16.71 -13.74 -1.79
CA ASN A 377 16.15 -14.09 -3.09
C ASN A 377 16.38 -13.01 -4.14
N PHE A 378 16.21 -11.73 -3.82
CA PHE A 378 16.12 -10.66 -4.83
C PHE A 378 17.32 -9.73 -4.88
N VAL A 379 18.22 -9.77 -3.88
CA VAL A 379 19.43 -8.93 -3.84
C VAL A 379 20.69 -9.77 -3.99
N THR A 380 20.83 -10.85 -3.22
CA THR A 380 22.05 -11.67 -3.16
C THR A 380 22.40 -12.24 -4.53
N ALA A 381 23.63 -11.97 -5.00
CA ALA A 381 24.05 -12.27 -6.36
C ALA A 381 24.10 -13.78 -6.69
N SER A 382 24.16 -14.66 -5.68
CA SER A 382 24.08 -16.11 -5.88
C SER A 382 22.69 -16.55 -6.34
N SER A 383 21.62 -15.89 -5.87
CA SER A 383 20.25 -16.24 -6.23
C SER A 383 19.96 -16.05 -7.71
N ALA A 384 19.26 -17.02 -8.32
CA ALA A 384 18.74 -16.92 -9.68
C ALA A 384 17.57 -15.91 -9.81
N LEU A 385 16.94 -15.53 -8.70
CA LEU A 385 15.87 -14.53 -8.64
C LEU A 385 16.39 -13.11 -8.42
N SER A 386 17.71 -12.93 -8.24
CA SER A 386 18.28 -11.62 -7.94
C SER A 386 18.06 -10.62 -9.08
N ILE A 387 17.80 -9.37 -8.69
CA ILE A 387 17.61 -8.25 -9.61
C ILE A 387 18.93 -8.02 -10.36
N GLY A 388 18.87 -8.01 -11.69
CA GLY A 388 20.05 -7.85 -12.54
C GLY A 388 20.94 -9.10 -12.61
N LYS A 389 20.43 -10.29 -12.28
CA LYS A 389 21.20 -11.54 -12.35
C LYS A 389 21.75 -11.75 -13.77
N THR A 390 23.07 -11.70 -13.93
CA THR A 390 23.75 -11.58 -15.24
C THR A 390 23.38 -12.66 -16.25
N ASN A 391 23.24 -13.92 -15.82
CA ASN A 391 22.87 -15.02 -16.73
C ASN A 391 21.36 -15.10 -17.01
N VAL A 392 20.51 -14.61 -16.11
CA VAL A 392 19.04 -14.61 -16.27
C VAL A 392 18.58 -13.38 -17.05
N CYS A 393 19.17 -12.22 -16.79
CA CYS A 393 18.84 -10.95 -17.42
C CYS A 393 19.68 -10.65 -18.67
N ASN A 394 20.44 -11.61 -19.19
CA ASN A 394 21.29 -11.38 -20.36
C ASN A 394 20.44 -11.04 -21.61
N GLY A 395 20.60 -9.83 -22.13
CA GLY A 395 19.89 -9.38 -23.34
C GLY A 395 18.40 -9.10 -23.17
N ILE A 396 17.89 -9.08 -21.93
CA ILE A 396 16.48 -8.79 -21.61
C ILE A 396 16.37 -7.72 -20.51
N GLY A 397 15.18 -7.12 -20.39
CA GLY A 397 14.86 -6.19 -19.33
C GLY A 397 13.77 -5.22 -19.72
N ARG A 398 13.10 -4.63 -18.72
CA ARG A 398 12.17 -3.53 -18.97
C ARG A 398 12.91 -2.38 -19.68
N PRO A 399 12.25 -1.71 -20.66
CA PRO A 399 12.88 -0.66 -21.45
C PRO A 399 13.18 0.60 -20.62
N LEU A 400 14.19 1.36 -21.08
CA LEU A 400 14.69 2.62 -20.50
C LEU A 400 13.60 3.69 -20.36
#